data_AF-A0A533WAB4-F1
#
_entry.id   AF-A0A533WAB4-F1
#
_cell.length_a   1.000
_cell.length_b   1.000
_cell.length_c   1.000
_cell.angle_alpha   90.00
_cell.angle_beta   90.00
_cell.angle_gamma   90.00
#
_symmetry.space_group_name_H-M   'P 1'
#
loop_
_entity.id
_entity.type
_entity.pdbx_description
1 polymer ?
#
loop_
_entity_poly.entity_id
_entity_poly.type
_entity_poly.pdbx_seq_one_letter_code
_entity_poly.pdbx_strand_id
1 'polypeptide(L)'
;MSQKQAFEAWTRESKEAPKVIPRERVKGLYKVAGKQEVVALLDFDSHQALDEALSKLTLQREAGHSLKLEITPLYPHADFIEYAKMALEDKLA
;
A
#
# COMPACT_ATOMS: atom_id res chain seq x y z
N MET A 1 -3.25 6.62 22.86
CA MET A 1 -3.45 5.15 22.97
C MET A 1 -2.30 4.55 23.75
N SER A 2 -2.57 3.53 24.57
CA SER A 2 -1.51 2.71 25.17
C SER A 2 -0.90 1.75 24.14
N GLN A 3 0.29 1.22 24.41
CA GLN A 3 0.95 0.24 23.54
C GLN A 3 0.09 -1.03 23.33
N LYS A 4 -0.62 -1.46 24.38
CA LYS A 4 -1.56 -2.58 24.32
C LYS A 4 -2.71 -2.31 23.34
N GLN A 5 -3.32 -1.13 23.43
CA GLN A 5 -4.41 -0.73 22.52
C GLN A 5 -3.95 -0.68 21.06
N ALA A 6 -2.72 -0.19 20.81
CA ALA A 6 -2.16 -0.19 19.47
C ALA A 6 -2.01 -1.63 18.94
N PHE A 7 -1.44 -2.56 19.72
CA PHE A 7 -1.31 -3.95 19.30
C PHE A 7 -2.64 -4.67 19.12
N GLU A 8 -3.64 -4.39 19.93
CA GLU A 8 -5.01 -4.88 19.75
C GLU A 8 -5.61 -4.40 18.43
N ALA A 9 -5.46 -3.11 18.11
CA ALA A 9 -5.91 -2.54 16.84
C ALA A 9 -5.20 -3.19 15.64
N TRP A 10 -3.87 -3.34 15.70
CA TRP A 10 -3.09 -4.01 14.65
C TRP A 10 -3.50 -5.49 14.46
N THR A 11 -3.75 -6.21 15.57
CA THR A 11 -4.18 -7.62 15.53
C THR A 11 -5.59 -7.78 14.98
N ARG A 12 -6.47 -6.81 15.25
CA ARG A 12 -7.79 -6.77 14.62
C ARG A 12 -7.66 -6.50 13.13
N GLU A 13 -6.87 -5.50 12.74
CA GLU A 13 -6.66 -5.15 11.34
C GLU A 13 -6.12 -6.32 10.53
N SER A 14 -5.17 -7.08 11.07
CA SER A 14 -4.60 -8.24 10.35
C SER A 14 -5.63 -9.33 10.04
N LYS A 15 -6.76 -9.37 10.74
CA LYS A 15 -7.87 -10.30 10.49
C LYS A 15 -8.93 -9.74 9.55
N GLU A 16 -9.13 -8.42 9.57
CA GLU A 16 -10.16 -7.75 8.77
C GLU A 16 -9.65 -7.29 7.40
N ALA A 17 -8.41 -6.83 7.30
CA ALA A 17 -7.81 -6.37 6.05
C ALA A 17 -7.88 -7.40 4.91
N PRO A 18 -7.65 -8.71 5.14
CA PRO A 18 -7.79 -9.71 4.08
C PRO A 18 -9.21 -9.85 3.49
N LYS A 19 -10.24 -9.37 4.21
CA LYS A 19 -11.63 -9.41 3.73
C LYS A 19 -11.95 -8.29 2.74
N VAL A 20 -11.14 -7.23 2.73
CA VAL A 20 -11.33 -6.04 1.89
C VAL A 20 -10.21 -5.88 0.85
N ILE A 21 -9.00 -6.33 1.18
CA ILE A 21 -7.88 -6.44 0.26
C ILE A 21 -7.53 -7.92 0.11
N PRO A 22 -7.94 -8.56 -0.99
CA PRO A 22 -7.65 -9.96 -1.25
C PRO A 22 -6.15 -10.24 -1.27
N ARG A 23 -5.74 -11.45 -0.85
CA ARG A 23 -4.33 -11.82 -0.67
C ARG A 23 -3.54 -11.75 -1.98
N GLU A 24 -4.17 -12.03 -3.12
CA GLU A 24 -3.59 -11.94 -4.45
C GLU A 24 -3.19 -10.51 -4.87
N ARG A 25 -3.84 -9.50 -4.28
CA ARG A 25 -3.51 -8.08 -4.48
C ARG A 25 -2.38 -7.61 -3.57
N VAL A 26 -1.97 -8.40 -2.57
CA VAL A 26 -0.86 -8.08 -1.66
C VAL A 26 0.41 -8.78 -2.16
N LYS A 27 1.29 -8.04 -2.82
CA LYS A 27 2.59 -8.57 -3.31
C LYS A 27 3.65 -8.60 -2.21
N GLY A 28 3.47 -7.82 -1.15
CA GLY A 28 4.36 -7.78 -0.01
C GLY A 28 3.75 -6.98 1.14
N LEU A 29 4.05 -7.39 2.36
CA LEU A 29 3.61 -6.70 3.57
C LEU A 29 4.73 -6.74 4.60
N TYR A 30 5.17 -5.57 5.06
CA TYR A 30 6.35 -5.43 5.89
C TYR A 30 6.09 -4.49 7.06
N LYS A 31 6.54 -4.89 8.25
CA LYS A 31 6.58 -4.02 9.42
C LYS A 31 7.85 -3.17 9.37
N VAL A 32 7.71 -1.85 9.47
CA VAL A 32 8.89 -0.98 9.57
C VAL A 32 9.47 -1.08 10.98
N ALA A 33 10.71 -1.58 11.07
CA ALA A 33 11.41 -1.73 12.35
C ALA A 33 11.57 -0.39 13.07
N GLY A 34 11.29 -0.36 14.38
CA GLY A 34 11.40 0.85 15.19
C GLY A 34 10.29 1.90 14.99
N LYS A 35 9.34 1.68 14.07
CA LYS A 35 8.22 2.61 13.81
C LYS A 35 6.86 1.94 13.98
N GLN A 36 5.82 2.71 14.26
CA GLN A 36 4.41 2.24 14.23
C GLN A 36 3.83 2.31 12.82
N GLU A 37 4.56 1.75 11.85
CA GLU A 37 4.26 1.83 10.41
C GLU A 37 4.35 0.46 9.73
N VAL A 38 3.54 0.26 8.69
CA VAL A 38 3.53 -0.92 7.83
C VAL A 38 3.62 -0.44 6.39
N VAL A 39 4.44 -1.12 5.59
CA VAL A 39 4.54 -0.91 4.15
C VAL A 39 3.88 -2.09 3.45
N ALA A 40 2.96 -1.79 2.54
CA ALA A 40 2.29 -2.78 1.72
C ALA A 40 2.59 -2.51 0.24
N LEU A 41 2.96 -3.55 -0.49
CA LEU A 41 3.00 -3.55 -1.95
C LEU A 41 1.67 -4.11 -2.45
N LEU A 42 0.88 -3.24 -3.07
CA LEU A 42 -0.47 -3.54 -3.51
C LEU A 42 -0.59 -3.47 -5.03
N ASP A 43 -1.37 -4.39 -5.60
CA ASP A 43 -1.60 -4.52 -7.04
C ASP A 43 -3.10 -4.37 -7.34
N PHE A 44 -3.45 -3.20 -7.87
CA PHE A 44 -4.80 -2.78 -8.17
C PHE A 44 -4.90 -2.29 -9.60
N ASP A 45 -6.05 -2.58 -10.23
CA ASP A 45 -6.29 -2.29 -11.64
C ASP A 45 -6.58 -0.79 -11.89
N SER A 46 -6.91 -0.04 -10.83
CA SER A 46 -7.17 1.40 -10.91
C SER A 46 -6.95 2.09 -9.55
N HIS A 47 -6.74 3.40 -9.60
CA HIS A 47 -6.63 4.22 -8.39
C HIS A 47 -7.94 4.19 -7.58
N GLN A 48 -9.10 4.16 -8.25
CA GLN A 48 -10.40 4.11 -7.58
C GLN A 48 -10.59 2.80 -6.81
N ALA A 49 -10.14 1.67 -7.36
CA ALA A 49 -10.23 0.37 -6.69
C ALA A 49 -9.34 0.33 -5.44
N LEU A 50 -8.16 0.96 -5.50
CA LEU A 50 -7.29 1.14 -4.33
C LEU A 50 -7.97 2.01 -3.26
N ASP A 51 -8.48 3.18 -3.63
CA ASP A 51 -9.15 4.11 -2.69
C ASP A 51 -10.35 3.45 -2.00
N GLU A 52 -11.17 2.73 -2.78
CA GLU A 52 -12.32 2.00 -2.23
C GLU A 52 -11.87 0.93 -1.22
N ALA A 53 -10.83 0.18 -1.52
CA ALA A 53 -10.31 -0.85 -0.62
C ALA A 53 -9.73 -0.25 0.67
N LEU A 54 -8.93 0.82 0.57
CA LEU A 54 -8.37 1.53 1.72
C LEU A 54 -9.46 2.13 2.61
N SER A 55 -10.52 2.69 2.02
CA SER A 55 -11.65 3.26 2.78
C SER A 55 -12.37 2.25 3.68
N LYS A 56 -12.27 0.95 3.37
CA LYS A 56 -12.91 -0.13 4.11
C LYS A 56 -12.02 -0.71 5.21
N LEU A 57 -10.74 -0.32 5.29
CA LEU A 57 -9.83 -0.74 6.35
C LEU A 57 -10.35 -0.30 7.72
N THR A 58 -10.22 -1.16 8.73
CA THR A 58 -10.82 -0.87 10.05
C THR A 58 -10.05 0.24 10.75
N LEU A 59 -8.72 0.21 10.69
CA LEU A 59 -7.86 1.29 11.16
C LEU A 59 -8.21 2.64 10.49
N GLN A 60 -8.52 2.65 9.20
CA GLN A 60 -8.87 3.89 8.52
C GLN A 60 -10.24 4.43 8.94
N ARG A 61 -11.22 3.55 9.13
CA ARG A 61 -12.54 3.94 9.66
C ARG A 61 -12.48 4.44 11.11
N GLU A 62 -11.64 3.84 11.93
CA GLU A 62 -11.54 4.16 13.36
C GLU A 62 -10.62 5.35 13.66
N ALA A 63 -9.46 5.42 13.00
CA ALA A 63 -8.50 6.50 13.20
C ALA A 63 -8.80 7.73 12.34
N GLY A 64 -9.55 7.56 11.24
CA GLY A 64 -9.91 8.63 10.32
C GLY A 64 -8.69 9.42 9.86
N HIS A 65 -8.71 10.74 10.08
CA HIS A 65 -7.61 11.65 9.74
C HIS A 65 -6.33 11.46 10.58
N SER A 66 -6.37 10.66 11.63
CA SER A 66 -5.19 10.38 12.48
C SER A 66 -4.27 9.32 11.87
N LEU A 67 -4.77 8.53 10.92
CA LEU A 67 -3.96 7.57 10.17
C LEU A 67 -3.27 8.29 9.02
N LYS A 68 -1.95 8.36 9.06
CA LYS A 68 -1.16 8.87 7.94
C LYS A 68 -1.02 7.76 6.90
N LEU A 69 -1.55 8.01 5.71
CA LEU A 69 -1.38 7.15 4.55
C LEU A 69 -0.54 7.87 3.51
N GLU A 70 0.41 7.14 2.94
CA GLU A 70 1.26 7.60 1.86
C GLU A 70 1.17 6.56 0.74
N ILE A 71 0.79 7.02 -0.45
CA ILE A 71 0.62 6.16 -1.62
C ILE A 71 1.65 6.60 -2.65
N THR A 72 2.54 5.67 -3.01
CA THR A 72 3.56 5.88 -4.05
C THR A 72 3.27 4.95 -5.21
N PRO A 73 2.85 5.46 -6.38
CA PRO A 73 2.68 4.64 -7.57
C PRO A 73 4.01 4.02 -8.00
N LEU A 74 3.99 2.74 -8.32
CA LEU A 74 5.13 1.99 -8.81
C LEU A 74 4.81 1.43 -10.19
N TYR A 75 5.82 1.35 -11.04
CA TYR A 75 5.75 0.64 -12.31
C TYR A 75 7.01 -0.23 -12.47
N PRO A 76 6.98 -1.28 -13.30
CA PRO A 76 8.12 -2.17 -13.46
C PRO A 76 9.39 -1.42 -13.87
N HIS A 77 10.51 -1.75 -13.20
CA HIS A 77 11.81 -1.18 -13.55
C HIS A 77 12.24 -1.54 -14.99
N ALA A 78 11.79 -2.68 -15.52
CA ALA A 78 12.05 -3.07 -16.90
C ALA A 78 11.55 -2.03 -17.91
N ASP A 79 10.31 -1.56 -17.73
CA ASP A 79 9.68 -0.54 -18.59
C ASP A 79 10.49 0.77 -18.55
N PHE A 80 11.00 1.17 -17.38
CA PHE A 80 11.90 2.31 -17.27
C PHE A 80 13.21 2.13 -18.05
N ILE A 81 13.81 0.92 -18.00
CA ILE A 81 15.03 0.62 -18.75
C ILE A 81 14.77 0.65 -20.26
N GLU A 82 13.62 0.15 -20.73
CA GLU A 82 13.22 0.23 -22.13
C GLU A 82 13.06 1.69 -22.57
N TYR A 83 12.35 2.50 -21.79
CA TYR A 83 12.24 3.94 -22.01
C TYR A 83 13.61 4.62 -22.08
N ALA A 84 14.51 4.34 -21.14
CA ALA A 84 15.85 4.92 -21.10
C ALA A 84 16.68 4.57 -22.35
N LYS A 85 16.57 3.34 -22.87
CA LYS A 85 17.22 2.94 -24.13
C LYS A 85 16.66 3.70 -25.32
N MET A 86 15.34 3.81 -25.43
CA MET A 86 14.70 4.57 -26.51
C MET A 86 15.11 6.04 -26.50
N ALA A 87 15.27 6.63 -25.31
CA ALA A 87 15.74 7.99 -25.13
C ALA A 87 17.19 8.19 -25.60
N LEU A 88 18.08 7.25 -25.31
CA LEU A 88 19.48 7.30 -25.74
C LEU A 88 19.65 7.13 -27.26
N GLU A 89 18.71 6.46 -27.92
CA GLU A 89 18.72 6.22 -29.36
C GLU A 89 18.01 7.33 -30.17
N ASP A 90 17.60 8.44 -29.53
CA ASP A 90 16.81 9.54 -30.11
C ASP A 90 15.51 9.11 -30.81
N LYS A 91 15.00 7.91 -30.47
CA LYS A 91 13.75 7.34 -31.03
C LYS A 91 12.48 7.87 -30.36
N LEU A 92 12.62 8.83 -29.46
CA LEU A 92 11.52 9.52 -28.78
C LEU A 92 11.15 10.86 -29.44
N ALA A 93 11.86 11.27 -30.50
CA ALA A 93 11.60 12.48 -31.28
C ALA A 93 10.48 12.29 -32.31
#